data_AF-A0A3P7MMX8-F1
#
_entry.id   AF-A0A3P7MMX8-F1
#
_cell.length_a   1.000
_cell.length_b   1.000
_cell.length_c   1.000
_cell.angle_alpha   90.00
_cell.angle_beta   90.00
_cell.angle_gamma   90.00
#
_symmetry.space_group_name_H-M   'P 1'
#
loop_
_entity.id
_entity.type
_entity.pdbx_description
1 polymer ?
#
loop_
_entity_poly.entity_id
_entity_poly.type
_entity_poly.pdbx_seq_one_letter_code
_entity_poly.pdbx_strand_id
1 'polypeptide(L)'
;MDTDADGHITYNELMAWLKKISNKYIDEDVDRTFEEYKSEFKTDQITFAQHKTKLTDDFDDEVDDDGQAPDLLKAIERDQKRFNRADLNGDGKLDRDEFAAFLHPEEFERMRDIVVEASLELYFS
;
A
#
# COMPACT_ATOMS: atom_id res chain seq x y z
N MET A 1 1.01 -12.32 23.98
CA MET A 1 0.09 -12.10 25.11
C MET A 1 -0.84 -13.28 25.14
N ASP A 2 -0.96 -13.90 26.29
CA ASP A 2 -1.83 -15.03 26.59
C ASP A 2 -3.06 -14.43 27.28
N THR A 3 -4.16 -14.36 26.54
CA THR A 3 -5.33 -13.54 26.85
C THR A 3 -6.36 -14.33 27.65
N ASP A 4 -6.35 -15.65 27.53
CA ASP A 4 -7.16 -16.57 28.33
C ASP A 4 -6.43 -17.15 29.55
N ALA A 5 -5.15 -16.81 29.74
CA ALA A 5 -4.32 -17.22 30.86
C ALA A 5 -4.19 -18.76 30.96
N ASP A 6 -4.24 -19.47 29.83
CA ASP A 6 -4.14 -20.93 29.77
C ASP A 6 -2.67 -21.42 29.72
N GLY A 7 -1.73 -20.49 29.56
CA GLY A 7 -0.29 -20.76 29.54
C GLY A 7 0.23 -21.24 28.18
N HIS A 8 -0.58 -21.24 27.13
CA HIS A 8 -0.22 -21.60 25.76
C HIS A 8 -0.72 -20.56 24.76
N ILE A 9 0.22 -19.84 24.12
CA ILE A 9 -0.12 -18.95 23.01
C ILE A 9 -0.71 -19.77 21.85
N THR A 10 -2.03 -19.69 21.66
CA THR A 10 -2.72 -20.39 20.57
C THR A 10 -2.63 -19.60 19.26
N TYR A 11 -2.77 -20.28 18.12
CA TYR A 11 -2.73 -19.66 16.78
C TYR A 11 -3.69 -18.47 16.64
N ASN A 12 -4.87 -18.54 17.26
CA ASN A 12 -5.85 -17.45 17.25
C ASN A 12 -5.39 -16.24 18.08
N GLU A 13 -4.70 -16.44 19.19
CA GLU A 13 -4.17 -15.35 20.00
C GLU A 13 -2.95 -14.70 19.36
N LEU A 14 -2.08 -15.51 18.74
CA LEU A 14 -0.99 -15.00 17.92
C LEU A 14 -1.53 -14.20 16.74
N MET A 15 -2.59 -14.67 16.07
CA MET A 15 -3.27 -13.94 15.01
C MET A 15 -3.95 -12.67 15.52
N ALA A 16 -4.62 -12.69 16.67
CA ALA A 16 -5.24 -11.51 17.26
C ALA A 16 -4.19 -10.47 17.68
N TRP A 17 -3.05 -10.92 18.21
CA TRP A 17 -1.92 -10.07 18.57
C TRP A 17 -1.20 -9.53 17.33
N LEU A 18 -0.97 -10.35 16.30
CA LEU A 18 -0.47 -9.91 14.99
C LEU A 18 -1.41 -8.88 14.38
N LYS A 19 -2.72 -9.15 14.33
CA LYS A 19 -3.71 -8.22 13.80
C LYS A 19 -3.75 -6.91 14.59
N LYS A 20 -3.57 -6.95 15.91
CA LYS A 20 -3.54 -5.76 16.77
C LYS A 20 -2.26 -4.94 16.62
N ILE A 21 -1.11 -5.60 16.46
CA ILE A 21 0.18 -4.91 16.22
C ILE A 21 0.25 -4.40 14.80
N SER A 22 -0.15 -5.22 13.84
CA SER A 22 -0.20 -4.89 12.41
C SER A 22 -1.09 -3.68 12.19
N ASN A 23 -2.32 -3.68 12.71
CA ASN A 23 -3.23 -2.54 12.55
C ASN A 23 -2.68 -1.24 13.20
N LYS A 24 -1.95 -1.33 14.31
CA LYS A 24 -1.31 -0.16 14.92
C LYS A 24 -0.11 0.34 14.10
N TYR A 25 0.75 -0.57 13.65
CA TYR A 25 1.91 -0.22 12.83
C TYR A 25 1.50 0.34 11.46
N ILE A 26 0.48 -0.26 10.84
CA ILE A 26 -0.14 0.21 9.60
C ILE A 26 -0.72 1.59 9.80
N ASP A 27 -1.49 1.82 10.86
CA ASP A 27 -2.07 3.14 11.12
C ASP A 27 -0.98 4.21 11.31
N GLU A 28 0.09 3.90 12.05
CA GLU A 28 1.24 4.79 12.23
C GLU A 28 2.00 5.04 10.90
N ASP A 29 2.19 4.02 10.08
CA ASP A 29 2.87 4.10 8.79
C ASP A 29 2.05 4.88 7.77
N VAL A 30 0.75 4.61 7.70
CA VAL A 30 -0.23 5.31 6.88
C VAL A 30 -0.30 6.77 7.30
N ASP A 31 -0.44 7.08 8.59
CA ASP A 31 -0.48 8.47 9.04
C ASP A 31 0.78 9.22 8.68
N ARG A 32 1.96 8.63 8.92
CA ARG A 32 3.24 9.26 8.59
C ARG A 32 3.30 9.58 7.10
N THR A 33 3.08 8.61 6.23
CA THR A 33 3.17 8.81 4.77
C THR A 33 2.05 9.72 4.26
N PHE A 34 0.85 9.64 4.83
CA PHE A 34 -0.27 10.50 4.47
C PHE A 34 -0.01 11.95 4.87
N GLU A 35 0.56 12.21 6.05
CA GLU A 35 1.01 13.53 6.49
C GLU A 35 2.13 14.08 5.61
N GLU A 36 3.06 13.25 5.16
CA GLU A 36 4.11 13.65 4.21
C GLU A 36 3.49 14.15 2.90
N TYR A 37 2.59 13.36 2.30
CA TYR A 37 1.86 13.77 1.09
C TYR A 37 1.02 15.03 1.31
N LYS A 38 0.35 15.12 2.46
CA LYS A 38 -0.44 16.30 2.82
C LYS A 38 0.42 17.55 2.98
N SER A 39 1.60 17.44 3.57
CA SER A 39 2.54 18.56 3.74
C SER A 39 3.14 18.99 2.39
N GLU A 40 3.51 18.01 1.55
CA GLU A 40 4.15 18.24 0.25
C GLU A 40 3.16 18.86 -0.75
N PHE A 41 1.97 18.27 -0.88
CA PHE A 41 0.98 18.67 -1.87
C PHE A 41 -0.14 19.58 -1.33
N LYS A 42 -0.16 19.85 -0.02
CA LYS A 42 -1.18 20.69 0.65
C LYS A 42 -2.61 20.26 0.34
N THR A 43 -2.84 18.95 0.35
CA THR A 43 -4.12 18.31 0.01
C THR A 43 -4.55 17.38 1.13
N ASP A 44 -5.87 17.24 1.33
CA ASP A 44 -6.44 16.25 2.26
C ASP A 44 -6.73 14.91 1.58
N GLN A 45 -6.45 14.78 0.28
CA GLN A 45 -6.66 13.56 -0.51
C GLN A 45 -5.48 13.33 -1.44
N ILE A 46 -5.04 12.08 -1.55
CA ILE A 46 -3.92 11.70 -2.40
C ILE A 46 -4.43 11.30 -3.78
N THR A 47 -3.97 11.96 -4.83
CA THR A 47 -4.34 11.64 -6.21
C THR A 47 -3.28 10.77 -6.88
N PHE A 48 -3.68 9.95 -7.85
CA PHE A 48 -2.73 9.13 -8.59
C PHE A 48 -1.67 9.98 -9.31
N ALA A 49 -2.02 11.21 -9.71
CA ALA A 49 -1.07 12.14 -10.32
C ALA A 49 0.06 12.52 -9.35
N GLN A 50 -0.25 12.78 -8.08
CA GLN A 50 0.74 13.10 -7.04
C GLN A 50 1.64 11.91 -6.76
N HIS A 51 1.04 10.73 -6.63
CA HIS A 51 1.79 9.48 -6.45
C HIS A 51 2.72 9.19 -7.63
N LYS A 52 2.22 9.36 -8.86
CA LYS A 52 3.03 9.23 -10.08
C LYS A 52 4.19 10.23 -10.11
N THR A 53 3.98 11.48 -9.70
CA THR A 53 5.07 12.46 -9.62
C THR A 53 6.15 12.01 -8.64
N LYS A 54 5.76 11.56 -7.44
CA LYS A 54 6.68 10.96 -6.46
C LYS A 54 7.45 9.75 -7.01
N LEU A 55 6.74 8.85 -7.68
CA LEU A 55 7.35 7.66 -8.29
C LEU A 55 8.29 8.03 -9.43
N THR A 56 7.96 9.06 -10.21
CA THR A 56 8.84 9.54 -11.29
C THR A 56 10.12 10.17 -10.72
N ASP A 57 10.03 10.89 -9.60
CA ASP A 57 11.18 11.47 -8.89
C ASP A 57 12.13 10.39 -8.35
N ASP A 58 11.58 9.29 -7.82
CA ASP A 58 12.36 8.15 -7.30
C ASP A 58 13.10 7.38 -8.41
N PHE A 59 12.51 7.33 -9.61
CA PHE A 59 13.08 6.67 -10.81
C PHE A 59 13.84 7.64 -11.74
N ASP A 60 13.99 8.92 -11.38
CA ASP A 60 14.69 9.92 -12.21
C ASP A 60 16.18 9.53 -12.42
N ASP A 61 16.78 8.89 -11.42
CA ASP A 61 18.13 8.33 -11.48
C ASP A 61 18.22 6.98 -12.26
N GLU A 62 17.10 6.35 -12.61
CA GLU A 62 17.01 5.06 -13.32
C GLU A 62 16.63 5.19 -14.82
N VAL A 63 16.66 6.40 -15.37
CA VAL A 63 16.46 6.59 -16.81
C VAL A 63 17.61 5.97 -17.60
N ASP A 64 17.29 5.08 -18.55
CA ASP A 64 18.28 4.49 -19.45
C ASP A 64 18.95 5.56 -20.34
N ASP A 65 20.07 5.20 -20.98
CA ASP A 65 20.85 6.08 -21.89
C ASP A 65 20.01 6.69 -23.05
N ASP A 66 18.87 6.06 -23.38
CA ASP A 66 17.90 6.53 -24.38
C ASP A 66 16.82 7.48 -23.80
N GLY A 67 16.89 7.82 -22.51
CA GLY A 67 15.91 8.63 -21.79
C GLY A 67 14.58 7.91 -21.55
N GLN A 68 14.58 6.58 -21.60
CA GLN A 68 13.42 5.73 -21.35
C GLN A 68 13.53 5.12 -19.96
N ALA A 69 12.41 5.02 -19.25
CA ALA A 69 12.31 4.29 -17.99
C ALA A 69 11.22 3.21 -18.14
N PRO A 70 11.52 2.09 -18.80
CA PRO A 70 10.55 1.01 -19.02
C PRO A 70 10.06 0.41 -17.69
N ASP A 71 10.91 0.38 -16.66
CA ASP A 71 10.53 -0.07 -15.32
C ASP A 71 9.61 0.92 -14.60
N LEU A 72 9.82 2.23 -14.78
CA LEU A 72 8.88 3.26 -14.30
C LEU A 72 7.48 3.09 -14.93
N LEU A 73 7.41 2.84 -16.24
CA LEU A 73 6.12 2.61 -16.93
C LEU A 73 5.38 1.39 -16.36
N LYS A 74 6.08 0.28 -16.15
CA LYS A 74 5.51 -0.93 -15.53
C LYS A 74 5.08 -0.68 -14.08
N ALA A 75 5.88 0.06 -13.31
CA ALA A 75 5.56 0.43 -11.94
C ALA A 75 4.29 1.30 -11.90
N ILE A 76 4.20 2.34 -12.74
CA ILE A 76 3.02 3.19 -12.88
C ILE A 76 1.77 2.35 -13.22
N GLU A 77 1.82 1.45 -14.21
CA GLU A 77 0.66 0.63 -14.56
C GLU A 77 0.23 -0.29 -13.41
N ARG A 78 1.19 -0.87 -12.68
CA ARG A 78 0.93 -1.73 -11.52
C ARG A 78 0.29 -0.94 -10.39
N ASP A 79 0.85 0.21 -10.05
CA ASP A 79 0.32 1.08 -9.00
C ASP A 79 -1.01 1.70 -9.39
N GLN A 80 -1.25 2.00 -10.67
CA GLN A 80 -2.53 2.52 -11.13
C GLN A 80 -3.66 1.51 -10.93
N LYS A 81 -3.40 0.22 -11.21
CA LYS A 81 -4.39 -0.85 -10.96
C LYS A 81 -4.68 -0.99 -9.46
N ARG A 82 -3.65 -0.90 -8.62
CA ARG A 82 -3.78 -0.95 -7.16
C ARG A 82 -4.55 0.25 -6.62
N PHE A 83 -4.23 1.44 -7.12
CA PHE A 83 -4.88 2.70 -6.76
C PHE A 83 -6.37 2.67 -7.10
N ASN A 84 -6.73 2.28 -8.33
CA ASN A 84 -8.13 2.14 -8.74
C ASN A 84 -8.92 1.09 -7.95
N ARG A 85 -8.24 0.10 -7.35
CA ARG A 85 -8.89 -0.91 -6.50
C ARG A 85 -9.05 -0.44 -5.05
N ALA A 86 -8.10 0.38 -4.59
CA ALA A 86 -8.14 1.03 -3.30
C ALA A 86 -9.25 2.09 -3.24
N ASP A 87 -9.40 2.87 -4.32
CA ASP A 87 -10.44 3.87 -4.55
C ASP A 87 -11.82 3.20 -4.65
N LEU A 88 -12.60 3.25 -3.56
CA LEU A 88 -13.94 2.68 -3.50
C LEU A 88 -14.98 3.63 -4.06
N ASN A 89 -14.77 4.92 -3.82
CA ASN A 89 -15.73 5.95 -4.16
C ASN A 89 -15.64 6.32 -5.66
N GLY A 90 -14.56 5.93 -6.34
CA GLY A 90 -14.30 6.14 -7.76
C GLY A 90 -14.06 7.61 -8.12
N ASP A 91 -13.64 8.43 -7.15
CA ASP A 91 -13.41 9.86 -7.33
C ASP A 91 -12.01 10.16 -7.90
N GLY A 92 -11.19 9.12 -8.09
CA GLY A 92 -9.82 9.22 -8.61
C GLY A 92 -8.83 9.70 -7.57
N LYS A 93 -9.19 9.63 -6.29
CA LYS A 93 -8.39 10.06 -5.14
C LYS A 93 -8.53 9.03 -4.03
N LEU A 94 -7.56 9.01 -3.14
CA LEU A 94 -7.58 8.16 -1.96
C LEU A 94 -7.71 9.05 -0.73
N ASP A 95 -8.76 8.80 0.03
CA ASP A 95 -8.87 9.26 1.41
C ASP A 95 -7.99 8.39 2.32
N ARG A 96 -7.79 8.80 3.58
CA ARG A 96 -6.86 8.11 4.52
C ARG A 96 -7.11 6.59 4.61
N ASP A 97 -8.38 6.18 4.64
CA ASP A 97 -8.79 4.76 4.75
C ASP A 97 -8.48 3.98 3.45
N GLU A 98 -8.70 4.60 2.30
CA GLU A 98 -8.40 4.01 0.99
C GLU A 98 -6.89 3.98 0.74
N PHE A 99 -6.16 4.99 1.22
CA PHE A 99 -4.71 5.04 1.18
C PHE A 99 -4.08 3.96 2.06
N ALA A 100 -4.67 3.66 3.22
CA ALA A 100 -4.26 2.53 4.03
C ALA A 100 -4.36 1.20 3.27
N ALA A 101 -5.45 1.01 2.52
CA ALA A 101 -5.63 -0.16 1.68
C ALA A 101 -4.60 -0.23 0.54
N PHE A 102 -4.23 0.91 -0.04
CA PHE A 102 -3.20 1.00 -1.06
C PHE A 102 -1.80 0.65 -0.55
N LEU A 103 -1.44 1.15 0.65
CA LEU A 103 -0.11 0.96 1.24
C LEU A 103 0.08 -0.45 1.80
N HIS A 104 -0.96 -0.99 2.44
CA HIS A 104 -0.95 -2.31 3.08
C HIS A 104 -2.06 -3.23 2.51
N PRO A 105 -2.00 -3.58 1.20
CA PRO A 105 -3.03 -4.37 0.54
C PRO A 105 -3.19 -5.78 1.14
N GLU A 106 -2.16 -6.29 1.81
CA GLU A 106 -2.17 -7.62 2.45
C GLU A 106 -3.18 -7.72 3.60
N GLU A 107 -3.46 -6.61 4.26
CA GLU A 107 -4.24 -6.56 5.50
C GLU A 107 -5.72 -6.27 5.23
N PHE A 108 -6.03 -5.79 4.03
CA PHE A 108 -7.39 -5.59 3.58
C PHE A 108 -7.86 -6.83 2.83
N GLU A 109 -8.86 -7.53 3.38
CA GLU A 109 -9.42 -8.75 2.79
C GLU A 109 -9.86 -8.58 1.33
N ARG A 110 -10.25 -7.35 0.95
CA ARG A 110 -10.60 -6.91 -0.41
C ARG A 110 -9.42 -6.72 -1.38
N MET A 111 -8.22 -6.47 -0.85
CA MET A 111 -6.96 -6.31 -1.61
C MET A 111 -6.12 -7.60 -1.59
N ARG A 112 -6.40 -8.54 -0.67
CA ARG A 112 -5.73 -9.86 -0.61
C ARG A 112 -5.78 -10.62 -1.93
N ASP A 113 -6.84 -10.49 -2.72
CA ASP A 113 -6.95 -11.13 -4.03
C ASP A 113 -5.83 -10.66 -5.00
N ILE A 114 -5.48 -9.36 -4.98
CA ILE A 114 -4.40 -8.79 -5.81
C ILE A 114 -3.02 -9.21 -5.33
N VAL A 115 -2.83 -9.30 -4.01
CA VAL A 115 -1.55 -9.75 -3.42
C VAL A 115 -1.32 -11.21 -3.78
N VAL A 116 -2.35 -12.05 -3.67
CA VAL A 116 -2.28 -13.46 -4.04
C VAL A 116 -1.99 -13.62 -5.54
N GLU A 117 -2.64 -12.86 -6.42
CA GLU A 117 -2.31 -12.84 -7.86
C GLU A 117 -0.86 -12.39 -8.12
N ALA A 118 -0.42 -11.30 -7.49
CA ALA A 118 0.94 -10.78 -7.68
C ALA A 118 2.02 -11.73 -7.14
N SER A 119 1.75 -12.42 -6.01
CA SER A 119 2.65 -13.44 -5.46
C SER A 119 2.68 -14.71 -6.29
N LEU A 120 1.58 -15.07 -6.97
CA LEU A 120 1.54 -16.18 -7.91
C LEU A 120 2.32 -15.86 -9.19
N GLU A 121 2.26 -14.63 -9.71
CA GLU A 121 3.11 -14.20 -10.83
C GLU A 121 4.61 -14.25 -10.50
N LEU A 122 5.00 -13.85 -9.28
CA LEU A 122 6.38 -13.94 -8.80
C LEU A 122 6.90 -15.38 -8.61
N TYR A 123 6.01 -16.34 -8.34
CA TYR A 123 6.39 -17.75 -8.17
C TYR A 123 6.51 -18.50 -9.51
N PHE A 124 6.03 -17.91 -10.62
CA PHE A 124 6.02 -18.52 -11.95
C PHE A 124 6.86 -17.76 -12.99
N SER A 125 7.56 -16.69 -12.60
CA SER A 125 8.56 -16.00 -13.44
C SER A 125 9.98 -16.49 -13.16
#